data_AF-A0A3D1R2N7-F1
#
_entry.id   AF-A0A3D1R2N7-F1
#
_cell.length_a   1.000
_cell.length_b   1.000
_cell.length_c   1.000
_cell.angle_alpha   90.00
_cell.angle_beta   90.00
_cell.angle_gamma   90.00
#
_symmetry.space_group_name_H-M   'P 1'
#
loop_
_entity.id
_entity.type
_entity.pdbx_description
1 polymer ?
#
loop_
_entity_poly.entity_id
_entity_poly.type
_entity_poly.pdbx_seq_one_letter_code
_entity_poly.pdbx_strand_id
1 'polypeptide(L)'
;MNFAAPSLDHDRAQALFGQLVDEQLAPAEEQALRSHLDACADCQHELERYARTVTLVRSLERERAPAELAAQVMKRVRRRRRHLFGLQGGRFFEHVSMPAEVAVPVVLVAIAAAALIVLLLQ
;
A
#
# COMPACT_ATOMS: atom_id res chain seq x y z
N MET A 1 -28.96 31.20 -0.13
CA MET A 1 -28.22 30.04 -0.65
C MET A 1 -27.80 29.23 0.56
N ASN A 2 -28.46 28.10 0.82
CA ASN A 2 -28.26 27.31 2.04
C ASN A 2 -27.81 25.91 1.61
N PHE A 3 -26.51 25.64 1.69
CA PHE A 3 -25.99 24.28 1.54
C PHE A 3 -26.05 23.63 2.91
N ALA A 4 -27.20 23.06 3.24
CA ALA A 4 -27.28 22.10 4.34
C ALA A 4 -26.47 20.87 3.90
N ALA A 5 -25.20 20.82 4.31
CA ALA A 5 -24.41 19.60 4.23
C ALA A 5 -25.19 18.49 4.94
N PRO A 6 -25.22 17.27 4.41
CA PRO A 6 -25.92 16.17 5.06
C PRO A 6 -25.39 16.04 6.48
N SER A 7 -26.29 16.19 7.46
CA SER A 7 -25.98 16.06 8.88
C SER A 7 -25.35 14.69 9.12
N LEU A 8 -24.06 14.68 9.46
CA LEU A 8 -23.38 13.47 9.92
C LEU A 8 -24.19 12.91 11.10
N ASP A 9 -24.60 11.64 11.05
CA ASP A 9 -25.26 11.01 12.19
C ASP A 9 -24.26 10.66 13.30
N HIS A 10 -24.76 10.39 14.50
CA HIS A 10 -23.91 10.14 15.67
C HIS A 10 -23.04 8.88 15.50
N ASP A 11 -23.61 7.82 14.92
CA ASP A 11 -22.90 6.54 14.74
C ASP A 11 -21.74 6.70 13.74
N ARG A 12 -21.97 7.43 12.65
CA ARG A 12 -20.94 7.76 11.68
C ARG A 12 -19.90 8.70 12.27
N ALA A 13 -20.31 9.68 13.08
CA ALA A 13 -19.37 10.56 13.77
C ALA A 13 -18.40 9.76 14.66
N GLN A 14 -18.93 8.85 15.48
CA GLN A 14 -18.12 7.97 16.34
C GLN A 14 -17.17 7.07 15.55
N ALA A 15 -17.61 6.55 14.41
CA ALA A 15 -16.77 5.72 13.53
C ALA A 15 -15.54 6.47 12.98
N LEU A 16 -15.55 7.81 12.96
CA LEU A 16 -14.46 8.63 12.45
C LEU A 16 -13.46 9.08 13.52
N PHE A 17 -13.74 8.88 14.82
CA PHE A 17 -12.86 9.36 15.90
C PHE A 17 -11.44 8.81 15.82
N GLY A 18 -11.27 7.53 15.46
CA GLY A 18 -9.95 6.94 15.32
C GLY A 18 -9.13 7.60 14.22
N GLN A 19 -9.74 7.81 13.06
CA GLN A 19 -9.08 8.48 11.93
C GLN A 19 -8.77 9.96 12.25
N LEU A 20 -9.60 10.63 13.06
CA LEU A 20 -9.32 11.98 13.53
C LEU A 20 -8.09 12.02 14.46
N VAL A 21 -8.05 11.14 15.45
CA VAL A 21 -6.95 11.07 16.44
C VAL A 21 -5.63 10.59 15.83
N ASP A 22 -5.70 9.85 14.73
CA ASP A 22 -4.55 9.41 13.97
C ASP A 22 -4.21 10.31 12.78
N GLU A 23 -4.88 11.47 12.62
CA GLU A 23 -4.66 12.47 11.57
C GLU A 23 -4.77 11.89 10.13
N GLN A 24 -5.72 10.98 9.92
CA GLN A 24 -5.93 10.22 8.69
C GLN A 24 -7.27 10.50 7.99
N LEU A 25 -8.05 11.47 8.48
CA LEU A 25 -9.29 11.89 7.83
C LEU A 25 -9.02 12.69 6.56
N ALA A 26 -9.86 12.48 5.54
CA ALA A 26 -9.88 13.38 4.40
C ALA A 26 -10.42 14.76 4.82
N PRO A 27 -9.97 15.88 4.22
CA PRO A 27 -10.37 17.23 4.65
C PRO A 27 -11.90 17.47 4.67
N ALA A 28 -12.63 16.88 3.72
CA ALA A 28 -14.09 16.99 3.66
C ALA A 28 -14.78 16.26 4.82
N GLU A 29 -14.28 15.10 5.22
CA GLU A 29 -14.82 14.32 6.33
C GLU A 29 -14.46 14.98 7.68
N GLU A 30 -13.25 15.53 7.81
CA GLU A 30 -12.85 16.28 8.99
C GLU A 30 -13.74 17.51 9.19
N GLN A 31 -14.02 18.27 8.13
CA GLN A 31 -14.91 19.43 8.21
C GLN A 31 -16.34 19.04 8.63
N ALA A 32 -16.87 17.94 8.09
CA ALA A 32 -18.20 17.44 8.44
C ALA A 32 -18.26 16.91 9.89
N LEU A 33 -17.19 16.28 10.36
CA LEU A 33 -17.09 15.82 11.75
C LEU A 33 -16.98 17.00 12.71
N ARG A 34 -16.15 18.01 12.40
CA ARG A 34 -16.02 19.22 13.21
C ARG A 34 -17.34 19.97 13.32
N SER A 35 -18.09 20.13 12.22
CA SER A 35 -19.41 20.78 12.29
C SER A 35 -20.42 20.00 13.13
N HIS A 36 -20.38 18.67 13.11
CA HIS A 36 -21.21 17.84 14.00
C HIS A 36 -20.80 18.02 15.46
N LEU A 37 -19.49 17.99 15.76
CA LEU A 37 -18.96 18.16 17.10
C LEU A 37 -19.32 19.54 17.65
N ASP A 38 -19.22 20.62 16.88
CA ASP A 38 -19.60 21.97 17.30
C ASP A 38 -21.08 22.06 17.75
N ALA A 39 -21.94 21.20 17.21
CA ALA A 39 -23.37 21.17 17.50
C ALA A 39 -23.81 20.09 18.51
N CYS A 40 -22.94 19.13 18.86
CA CYS A 40 -23.30 17.97 19.68
C CYS A 40 -22.32 17.74 20.84
N ALA A 41 -22.73 18.12 22.06
CA ALA A 41 -21.95 17.94 23.27
C ALA A 41 -21.68 16.46 23.62
N ASP A 42 -22.62 15.55 23.33
CA ASP A 42 -22.46 14.12 23.60
C ASP A 42 -21.31 13.53 22.77
N CYS A 43 -21.27 13.85 21.46
CA CYS A 43 -20.17 13.41 20.59
C CYS A 43 -18.83 14.07 20.93
N GLN A 44 -18.82 15.31 21.43
CA GLN A 44 -17.60 15.93 21.97
C GLN A 44 -17.07 15.14 23.18
N HIS A 45 -17.93 14.81 24.14
CA HIS A 45 -17.54 14.07 25.33
C HIS A 45 -17.03 12.66 25.00
N GLU A 46 -17.68 11.97 24.07
CA GLU A 46 -17.22 10.66 23.60
C GLU A 46 -15.88 10.75 22.86
N LEU A 47 -15.65 11.79 22.05
CA LEU A 47 -14.36 12.01 21.41
C LEU A 47 -13.26 12.27 22.46
N GLU A 48 -13.51 13.08 23.48
CA GLU A 48 -12.54 13.30 24.55
C GLU A 48 -12.23 12.01 25.33
N ARG A 49 -13.25 11.19 25.60
CA ARG A 49 -13.07 9.88 26.26
C ARG A 49 -12.24 8.94 25.40
N TYR A 50 -12.51 8.89 24.10
CA TYR A 50 -11.73 8.14 23.13
C TYR A 50 -10.27 8.63 23.12
N ALA A 51 -10.04 9.93 22.96
CA ALA A 51 -8.70 10.53 22.94
C ALA A 51 -7.91 10.25 24.23
N ARG A 52 -8.54 10.39 25.40
CA ARG A 52 -7.94 10.03 26.70
C ARG A 52 -7.50 8.56 26.73
N THR A 53 -8.33 7.65 26.23
CA THR A 53 -8.01 6.23 26.17
C THR A 53 -6.80 5.98 25.26
N VAL A 54 -6.78 6.62 24.09
CA VAL A 54 -5.63 6.54 23.17
C VAL A 54 -4.35 7.07 23.82
N THR A 55 -4.41 8.20 24.53
CA THR A 55 -3.26 8.75 25.26
C THR A 55 -2.73 7.77 26.31
N LEU A 56 -3.61 7.12 27.08
CA LEU A 56 -3.22 6.11 28.06
C LEU A 56 -2.53 4.92 27.38
N VAL A 57 -3.08 4.40 26.30
CA VAL A 57 -2.47 3.30 25.54
C VAL A 57 -1.11 3.72 24.96
N ARG A 58 -1.00 4.94 24.40
CA ARG A 58 0.25 5.48 23.85
C ARG A 58 1.31 5.73 24.92
N SER A 59 0.92 5.89 26.19
CA SER A 59 1.83 6.09 27.32
C SER A 59 2.45 4.80 27.86
N LEU A 60 1.95 3.63 27.45
CA LEU A 60 2.51 2.34 27.82
C LEU A 60 3.96 2.21 27.32
N GLU A 61 4.79 1.51 28.08
CA GLU A 61 6.17 1.25 27.70
C GLU A 61 6.23 0.48 26.39
N ARG A 62 7.04 0.97 25.44
CA ARG A 62 7.27 0.28 24.18
C ARG A 62 8.21 -0.89 24.41
N GLU A 63 7.67 -2.09 24.38
CA GLU A 63 8.46 -3.32 24.45
C GLU A 63 9.43 -3.40 23.26
N ARG A 64 10.67 -3.82 23.51
CA ARG A 64 11.64 -3.95 22.43
C ARG A 64 11.33 -5.20 21.63
N ALA A 65 11.43 -5.08 20.31
CA ALA A 65 11.37 -6.25 19.45
C ALA A 65 12.51 -7.23 19.80
N PRO A 66 12.25 -8.55 19.82
CA PRO A 66 13.31 -9.55 19.93
C PRO A 66 14.35 -9.36 18.82
N ALA A 67 15.62 -9.56 19.14
CA ALA A 67 16.74 -9.29 18.23
C ALA A 67 16.62 -10.03 16.88
N GLU A 68 16.00 -11.22 16.90
CA GLU A 68 15.84 -12.10 15.76
C GLU A 68 14.63 -11.76 14.88
N LEU A 69 13.70 -10.91 15.36
CA LEU A 69 12.44 -10.65 14.67
C LEU A 69 12.68 -10.10 13.26
N ALA A 70 13.58 -9.13 13.13
CA ALA A 70 13.94 -8.53 11.84
C ALA A 70 14.47 -9.58 10.85
N ALA A 71 15.38 -10.45 11.30
CA ALA A 71 15.94 -11.51 10.46
C ALA A 71 14.87 -12.50 10.01
N GLN A 72 13.97 -12.91 10.92
CA GLN A 72 12.88 -13.83 10.62
C GLN A 72 11.86 -13.24 9.63
N VAL A 73 11.46 -11.99 9.84
CA VAL A 73 10.55 -11.26 8.94
C VAL A 73 11.16 -11.14 7.56
N MET A 74 12.43 -10.71 7.46
CA MET A 74 13.10 -10.55 6.17
C MET A 74 13.29 -11.86 5.43
N LYS A 75 13.54 -12.97 6.13
CA LYS A 75 13.58 -14.31 5.54
C LYS A 75 12.24 -14.68 4.89
N ARG A 76 11.12 -14.39 5.56
CA ARG A 76 9.76 -14.65 5.02
C ARG A 76 9.43 -13.73 3.83
N VAL A 77 9.75 -12.43 3.92
CA VAL A 77 9.54 -11.47 2.81
C VAL A 77 10.31 -11.91 1.57
N ARG A 78 11.59 -12.29 1.70
CA ARG A 78 12.41 -12.77 0.57
C ARG A 78 11.86 -14.08 -0.01
N ARG A 79 11.41 -15.02 0.83
CA ARG A 79 10.77 -16.26 0.35
C ARG A 79 9.52 -15.97 -0.48
N ARG A 80 8.65 -15.04 -0.03
CA ARG A 80 7.44 -14.66 -0.77
C ARG A 80 7.76 -13.95 -2.08
N ARG A 81 8.74 -13.02 -2.08
CA ARG A 81 9.23 -12.36 -3.31
C ARG A 81 9.81 -13.37 -4.31
N ARG A 82 10.55 -14.39 -3.86
CA ARG A 82 11.05 -15.47 -4.73
C ARG A 82 9.94 -16.34 -5.31
N HIS A 83 8.79 -16.50 -4.65
CA HIS A 83 7.65 -17.17 -5.30
C HIS A 83 7.00 -16.30 -6.38
N LEU A 84 6.97 -14.98 -6.19
CA LEU A 84 6.41 -14.04 -7.18
C LEU A 84 7.34 -13.81 -8.38
N PHE A 85 8.66 -13.73 -8.17
CA PHE A 85 9.63 -13.46 -9.23
C PHE A 85 10.47 -14.67 -9.67
N GLY A 86 10.46 -15.77 -8.92
CA GLY A 86 11.44 -16.86 -9.05
C GLY A 86 10.92 -18.16 -9.67
N LEU A 87 9.77 -18.16 -10.35
CA LEU A 87 9.28 -19.34 -11.09
C LEU A 87 8.91 -19.08 -12.55
N GLN A 88 9.18 -17.89 -13.11
CA GLN A 88 8.95 -17.62 -14.54
C GLN A 88 10.20 -17.20 -15.35
N GLY A 89 11.30 -16.80 -14.70
CA GLY A 89 12.52 -16.38 -15.41
C GLY A 89 13.54 -17.50 -15.69
N GLY A 90 13.70 -18.47 -14.78
CA GLY A 90 14.71 -19.53 -14.91
C GLY A 90 14.22 -20.79 -15.61
N ARG A 91 12.93 -21.11 -15.51
CA ARG A 91 12.33 -22.30 -16.12
C ARG A 91 11.86 -22.12 -17.55
N PHE A 92 11.82 -20.87 -18.04
CA PHE A 92 11.57 -20.61 -19.45
C PHE A 92 12.72 -21.17 -20.31
N PHE A 93 13.98 -20.97 -19.89
CA PHE A 93 15.14 -21.50 -20.59
C PHE A 93 15.29 -23.03 -20.51
N GLU A 94 14.86 -23.63 -19.40
CA GLU A 94 15.02 -25.08 -19.20
C GLU A 94 13.98 -25.90 -19.97
N HIS A 95 12.81 -25.32 -20.31
CA HIS A 95 11.80 -25.95 -21.16
C HIS A 95 11.82 -25.47 -22.62
N VAL A 96 12.51 -24.37 -22.92
CA VAL A 96 12.85 -23.94 -24.27
C VAL A 96 14.17 -24.61 -24.66
N SER A 97 14.15 -25.95 -24.74
CA SER A 97 15.11 -26.69 -25.57
C SER A 97 14.73 -26.42 -27.03
N MET A 98 14.99 -25.21 -27.53
CA MET A 98 14.83 -24.95 -28.96
C MET A 98 15.85 -25.86 -29.68
N PRO A 99 15.41 -26.75 -30.58
CA PRO A 99 16.34 -27.39 -31.49
C PRO A 99 17.12 -26.29 -32.22
N ALA A 100 18.43 -26.48 -32.38
CA ALA A 100 19.33 -25.47 -32.95
C ALA A 100 18.83 -24.92 -34.31
N GLU A 101 18.07 -25.74 -35.04
CA GLU A 101 17.37 -25.44 -36.29
C GLU A 101 16.50 -24.18 -36.23
N VAL A 102 15.89 -23.85 -35.08
CA VAL A 102 14.99 -22.69 -34.94
C VAL A 102 15.72 -21.48 -34.33
N ALA A 103 16.68 -21.71 -33.43
CA ALA A 103 17.39 -20.62 -32.76
C ALA A 103 18.30 -19.84 -33.73
N VAL A 104 19.00 -20.54 -34.62
CA VAL A 104 19.93 -19.94 -35.59
C VAL A 104 19.24 -18.95 -36.55
N PRO A 105 18.14 -19.30 -37.26
CA PRO A 105 17.51 -18.36 -38.19
C PRO A 105 16.92 -17.15 -37.48
N VAL A 106 16.34 -17.31 -36.27
CA VAL A 106 15.77 -16.19 -35.51
C VAL A 106 16.85 -15.18 -35.10
N VAL A 107 17.99 -15.67 -34.60
CA VAL A 107 19.12 -14.80 -34.23
C VAL A 107 19.70 -14.10 -35.47
N LEU A 108 19.84 -14.82 -36.60
CA LEU A 108 20.31 -14.21 -37.85
C LEU A 108 19.38 -13.11 -38.36
N VAL A 109 18.06 -13.33 -38.31
CA VAL A 109 17.06 -12.31 -38.68
C VAL A 109 17.14 -11.10 -37.75
N ALA A 110 17.30 -11.30 -36.45
CA ALA A 110 17.43 -10.21 -35.49
C ALA A 110 18.70 -9.39 -35.73
N ILE A 111 19.83 -10.05 -36.00
CA ILE A 111 21.11 -9.38 -36.32
C ILE A 111 20.99 -8.62 -37.64
N ALA A 112 20.41 -9.22 -38.67
CA ALA A 112 20.22 -8.58 -39.97
C ALA A 112 19.30 -7.36 -39.87
N ALA A 113 18.20 -7.47 -39.11
CA ALA A 113 17.30 -6.35 -38.86
C ALA A 113 17.99 -5.22 -38.09
N ALA A 114 18.77 -5.53 -37.05
CA ALA A 114 19.52 -4.54 -36.30
C ALA A 114 20.58 -3.85 -37.18
N ALA A 115 21.30 -4.60 -38.02
CA ALA A 115 22.27 -4.05 -38.96
C ALA A 115 21.59 -3.14 -40.00
N LEU A 116 20.44 -3.55 -40.54
CA LEU A 116 19.66 -2.74 -41.48
C LEU A 116 19.18 -1.43 -40.82
N ILE A 117 18.69 -1.51 -39.59
CA ILE A 117 18.26 -0.33 -38.82
C ILE A 117 19.43 0.63 -38.62
N VAL A 118 20.61 0.14 -38.23
CA VAL A 118 21.81 0.97 -38.06
C VAL A 118 22.21 1.63 -39.39
N LEU A 119 22.16 0.91 -40.50
CA LEU A 119 22.54 1.40 -41.82
C LEU A 119 21.55 2.44 -42.38
N LEU A 120 20.27 2.35 -42.00
CA LEU A 120 19.25 3.36 -42.32
C LEU A 120 19.33 4.63 -41.46
N LEU A 121 20.08 4.59 -40.35
CA LEU A 121 20.26 5.71 -39.42
C LEU A 121 21.58 6.47 -39.63
N GLN A 122 22.43 6.06 -40.58
CA GLN A 122 23.66 6.74 -40.99
C GLN A 122 23.46 7.46 -42.33
#